data_AF-A0A7C2LMV9-F1
#
_entry.id   AF-A0A7C2LMV9-F1
#
_cell.length_a   1.000
_cell.length_b   1.000
_cell.length_c   1.000
_cell.angle_alpha   90.00
_cell.angle_beta   90.00
_cell.angle_gamma   90.00
#
_symmetry.space_group_name_H-M   'P 1'
#
loop_
_entity.id
_entity.type
_entity.pdbx_description
1 polymer ?
#
loop_
_entity_poly.entity_id
_entity_poly.type
_entity_poly.pdbx_seq_one_letter_code
_entity_poly.pdbx_strand_id
1 'polypeptide(L)'
;MKKRLGFTLVEIMIVVAIIGLIAAIAIPNFIRARQTAQGQACSQNLEQIDGAKQQWGFEFNQGSAATPAEADLAPYLSQNTFPVCPAAGTYSINDLGSVPTCSLAGGPGDHELQ
;
A
#
# COMPACT_ATOMS: atom_id res chain seq x y z
N MET A 1 -15.46 36.60 41.59
CA MET A 1 -15.97 36.75 40.22
C MET A 1 -14.93 36.22 39.24
N LYS A 2 -15.18 35.10 38.55
CA LYS A 2 -14.28 34.56 37.53
C LYS A 2 -14.40 35.43 36.27
N LYS A 3 -13.34 36.17 35.92
CA LYS A 3 -13.27 36.90 34.64
C LYS A 3 -13.32 35.87 33.52
N ARG A 4 -14.36 35.92 32.68
CA ARG A 4 -14.41 35.14 31.45
C ARG A 4 -13.47 35.83 30.45
N LEU A 5 -12.36 35.17 30.11
CA LEU A 5 -11.52 35.55 28.99
C LEU A 5 -12.23 35.06 27.72
N GLY A 6 -12.73 35.99 26.91
CA GLY A 6 -13.34 35.68 25.62
C GLY A 6 -12.29 35.77 24.51
N PHE A 7 -12.34 34.85 23.55
CA PHE A 7 -11.56 34.95 22.31
C PHE A 7 -12.03 36.17 21.50
N THR A 8 -11.09 36.93 20.96
CA THR A 8 -11.44 38.02 20.04
C THR A 8 -11.70 37.47 18.64
N LEU A 9 -12.59 38.12 17.88
CA LEU A 9 -12.91 37.71 16.50
C LEU A 9 -11.66 37.77 15.60
N VAL A 10 -10.82 38.79 15.81
CA VAL A 10 -9.55 39.00 15.09
C VAL A 10 -8.56 37.84 15.32
N GLU A 11 -8.49 37.36 16.56
CA GLU A 11 -7.58 36.26 16.94
C GLU A 11 -7.99 34.95 16.26
N ILE A 12 -9.30 34.68 16.13
CA ILE A 12 -9.78 33.56 15.33
C ILE A 12 -9.49 33.75 13.83
N MET A 13 -9.63 34.96 13.28
CA MET A 13 -9.37 35.23 11.86
C MET A 13 -7.91 34.95 11.45
N ILE A 14 -6.94 35.39 12.26
CA ILE A 14 -5.52 35.18 11.96
C ILE A 14 -5.17 33.68 12.04
N VAL A 15 -5.73 32.97 13.02
CA VAL A 15 -5.50 31.53 13.18
C VAL A 15 -5.99 30.74 11.97
N VAL A 16 -7.22 30.98 11.50
CA VAL A 16 -7.73 30.27 10.32
C VAL A 16 -6.98 30.65 9.04
N ALA A 17 -6.48 31.87 8.92
CA ALA A 17 -5.65 32.28 7.79
C ALA A 17 -4.33 31.51 7.74
N ILE A 18 -3.65 31.35 8.89
CA ILE A 18 -2.38 30.60 8.97
C ILE A 18 -2.63 29.10 8.71
N ILE A 19 -3.67 28.51 9.31
CA ILE A 19 -4.04 27.11 9.08
C ILE A 19 -4.37 26.87 7.60
N GLY A 20 -5.11 27.79 6.97
CA GLY A 20 -5.46 27.72 5.55
C GLY A 20 -4.24 27.72 4.64
N LEU A 21 -3.25 28.59 4.93
CA LEU A 21 -1.99 28.64 4.17
C LEU A 21 -1.20 27.32 4.28
N ILE A 22 -1.07 26.78 5.49
CA ILE A 22 -0.35 25.51 5.70
C ILE A 22 -1.08 24.36 5.01
N ALA A 23 -2.41 24.28 5.17
CA ALA A 23 -3.23 23.23 4.56
C ALA A 23 -3.14 23.24 3.02
N ALA A 24 -3.10 24.42 2.39
CA ALA A 24 -3.00 24.56 0.94
C ALA A 24 -1.73 23.91 0.36
N ILE A 25 -0.62 23.92 1.09
CA ILE A 25 0.65 23.31 0.66
C ILE A 25 0.73 21.84 1.13
N ALA A 26 0.26 21.54 2.34
CA ALA A 26 0.39 20.23 2.95
C ALA A 26 -0.50 19.17 2.29
N ILE A 27 -1.76 19.49 1.98
CA ILE A 27 -2.73 18.54 1.42
C ILE A 27 -2.27 17.93 0.08
N PRO A 28 -1.89 18.72 -0.96
CA PRO A 28 -1.48 18.13 -2.24
C PRO A 28 -0.21 17.28 -2.10
N ASN A 29 0.73 17.68 -1.24
CA ASN A 29 1.94 16.91 -0.98
C ASN A 29 1.62 15.57 -0.29
N PHE A 30 0.72 15.60 0.71
CA PHE A 30 0.30 14.40 1.43
C PHE A 30 -0.39 13.38 0.51
N ILE A 31 -1.22 13.84 -0.44
CA ILE A 31 -1.88 12.94 -1.42
C ILE A 31 -0.84 12.21 -2.28
N ARG A 32 0.14 12.95 -2.81
CA ARG A 32 1.22 12.36 -3.63
C ARG A 32 2.05 11.37 -2.82
N ALA A 33 2.46 11.75 -1.61
CA ALA A 33 3.22 10.88 -0.72
C ALA A 33 2.46 9.58 -0.40
N ARG A 34 1.14 9.68 -0.18
CA ARG A 34 0.29 8.51 0.03
C ARG A 34 0.22 7.61 -1.20
N GLN A 35 0.04 8.17 -2.40
CA GLN A 35 0.04 7.39 -3.64
C GLN A 35 1.37 6.65 -3.83
N THR A 36 2.51 7.34 -3.69
CA THR A 36 3.83 6.72 -3.79
C THR A 36 4.01 5.61 -2.75
N ALA A 37 3.60 5.83 -1.49
CA ALA A 37 3.68 4.82 -0.44
C ALA A 37 2.79 3.59 -0.74
N GLN A 38 1.59 3.80 -1.31
CA GLN A 38 0.70 2.71 -1.74
C GLN A 38 1.34 1.89 -2.87
N GLY A 39 1.95 2.53 -3.86
CA GLY A 39 2.66 1.86 -4.95
C GLY A 39 3.85 1.03 -4.45
N GLN A 40 4.69 1.63 -3.58
CA GLN A 40 5.84 0.94 -2.97
C GLN A 40 5.39 -0.27 -2.14
N ALA A 41 4.41 -0.08 -1.25
CA ALA A 41 3.87 -1.18 -0.45
C ALA A 41 3.30 -2.31 -1.33
N CYS A 42 2.67 -1.96 -2.46
CA CYS A 42 2.15 -2.95 -3.39
C CYS A 42 3.27 -3.75 -4.07
N SER A 43 4.36 -3.09 -4.50
CA SER A 43 5.55 -3.76 -5.06
C SER A 43 6.18 -4.72 -4.07
N GLN A 44 6.36 -4.30 -2.81
CA GLN A 44 6.91 -5.14 -1.77
C GLN A 44 6.02 -6.34 -1.42
N ASN A 45 4.69 -6.21 -1.54
CA ASN A 45 3.79 -7.35 -1.38
C ASN A 45 3.94 -8.33 -2.55
N LEU A 46 4.08 -7.85 -3.79
CA LEU A 46 4.31 -8.72 -4.96
C LEU A 46 5.62 -9.50 -4.84
N GLU A 47 6.70 -8.85 -4.38
CA GLU A 47 7.98 -9.54 -4.11
C GLU A 47 7.85 -10.59 -3.00
N GLN A 48 7.10 -10.30 -1.94
CA GLN A 48 6.83 -11.28 -0.88
C GLN A 48 6.02 -12.47 -1.39
N ILE A 49 5.01 -12.22 -2.24
CA ILE A 49 4.23 -13.29 -2.87
C ILE A 49 5.11 -14.12 -3.79
N ASP A 50 5.98 -13.49 -4.59
CA ASP A 50 6.88 -14.22 -5.49
C ASP A 50 7.86 -15.10 -4.70
N GLY A 51 8.47 -14.56 -3.65
CA GLY A 51 9.33 -15.34 -2.74
C GLY A 51 8.59 -16.52 -2.10
N ALA A 52 7.36 -16.29 -1.62
CA ALA A 52 6.51 -17.34 -1.05
C ALA A 52 6.19 -18.43 -2.08
N LYS A 53 5.88 -18.05 -3.33
CA LYS A 53 5.65 -19.00 -4.42
C LYS A 53 6.89 -19.85 -4.66
N GLN A 54 8.05 -19.23 -4.83
CA GLN A 54 9.29 -19.97 -5.09
C GLN A 54 9.61 -20.93 -3.94
N GLN A 55 9.42 -20.51 -2.69
CA GLN A 55 9.61 -21.37 -1.52
C GLN A 55 8.69 -22.58 -1.54
N TRP A 56 7.40 -22.38 -1.80
CA TRP A 56 6.44 -23.49 -1.97
C TRP A 56 6.84 -24.42 -3.12
N GLY A 57 7.28 -23.86 -4.25
CA GLY A 57 7.73 -24.62 -5.41
C GLY A 57 8.91 -25.53 -5.09
N PHE A 58 9.87 -25.04 -4.30
CA PHE A 58 11.02 -25.84 -3.84
C PHE A 58 10.62 -26.93 -2.84
N GLU A 59 9.73 -26.64 -1.90
CA GLU A 59 9.33 -27.60 -0.87
C GLU A 59 8.56 -28.79 -1.46
N PHE A 60 7.68 -28.54 -2.42
CA PHE A 60 6.84 -29.56 -3.05
C PHE A 60 7.39 -30.09 -4.39
N ASN A 61 8.61 -29.69 -4.77
CA ASN A 61 9.27 -30.06 -6.04
C ASN A 61 8.38 -29.82 -7.27
N GLN A 62 7.76 -28.64 -7.33
CA GLN A 62 6.81 -28.26 -8.37
C GLN A 62 7.53 -27.64 -9.58
N GLY A 63 6.98 -27.87 -10.77
CA GLY A 63 7.47 -27.26 -12.01
C GLY A 63 6.88 -25.87 -12.27
N SER A 64 7.44 -25.12 -13.23
CA SER A 64 7.07 -23.73 -13.54
C SER A 64 5.59 -23.51 -13.92
N ALA A 65 4.89 -24.55 -14.37
CA ALA A 65 3.47 -24.47 -14.73
C ALA A 65 2.52 -24.70 -13.54
N ALA A 66 3.03 -25.04 -12.35
CA ALA A 66 2.19 -25.23 -11.18
C ALA A 66 1.78 -23.87 -10.60
N THR A 67 0.50 -23.76 -10.26
CA THR A 67 -0.09 -22.56 -9.65
C THR A 67 -0.46 -22.89 -8.21
N PRO A 68 0.20 -22.28 -7.20
CA PRO A 68 -0.19 -22.48 -5.80
C PRO A 68 -1.52 -21.79 -5.50
N ALA A 69 -2.30 -22.36 -4.59
CA ALA A 69 -3.47 -21.68 -4.04
C ALA A 69 -3.04 -20.66 -2.97
N GLU A 70 -3.89 -19.67 -2.70
CA GLU A 70 -3.62 -18.67 -1.65
C GLU A 70 -3.35 -19.31 -0.27
N ALA A 71 -4.04 -20.42 0.04
CA ALA A 71 -3.86 -21.17 1.28
C ALA A 71 -2.48 -21.82 1.39
N ASP A 72 -1.89 -22.22 0.26
CA ASP A 72 -0.56 -22.83 0.22
C ASP A 72 0.55 -21.81 0.47
N LEU A 73 0.30 -20.54 0.11
CA LEU A 73 1.25 -19.45 0.29
C LEU A 73 1.15 -18.76 1.65
N ALA A 74 -0.02 -18.80 2.29
CA ALA A 74 -0.26 -18.24 3.61
C ALA A 74 0.89 -18.50 4.60
N PRO A 75 1.40 -19.73 4.81
CA PRO A 75 2.49 -20.00 5.77
C PRO A 75 3.84 -19.35 5.45
N TYR A 76 4.09 -18.99 4.18
CA TYR A 76 5.34 -18.38 3.75
C TYR A 76 5.29 -16.85 3.76
N LEU A 77 4.12 -16.28 4.05
CA LEU A 77 3.92 -14.84 4.12
C LEU A 77 4.11 -14.34 5.56
N SER A 78 4.68 -13.14 5.70
CA SER A 78 5.06 -12.53 6.98
C SER A 78 3.93 -12.48 8.04
N GLN A 79 2.67 -12.41 7.61
CA GLN A 79 1.49 -12.34 8.49
C GLN A 79 0.64 -13.62 8.47
N ASN A 80 1.16 -14.70 7.92
CA ASN A 80 0.43 -15.96 7.72
C ASN A 80 -0.92 -15.79 6.99
N THR A 81 -1.07 -14.71 6.23
CA THR A 81 -2.31 -14.25 5.60
C THR A 81 -1.96 -13.57 4.29
N PHE A 82 -2.80 -13.75 3.28
CA PHE A 82 -2.62 -13.12 1.98
C PHE A 82 -2.78 -11.59 2.08
N PRO A 83 -1.80 -10.78 1.62
CA PRO A 83 -1.85 -9.33 1.78
C PRO A 83 -2.95 -8.71 0.89
N VAL A 84 -3.53 -7.62 1.36
CA VAL A 84 -4.49 -6.81 0.58
C VAL A 84 -3.75 -5.62 -0.03
N CYS A 85 -4.07 -5.29 -1.28
CA CYS A 85 -3.46 -4.14 -1.95
C CYS A 85 -3.91 -2.83 -1.28
N PRO A 86 -2.97 -1.94 -0.89
CA PRO A 86 -3.30 -0.67 -0.22
C PRO A 86 -3.94 0.38 -1.15
N ALA A 87 -3.93 0.12 -2.46
CA ALA A 87 -4.62 0.89 -3.50
C ALA A 87 -5.98 0.27 -3.90
N ALA A 88 -6.46 -0.73 -3.17
CA ALA A 88 -7.70 -1.49 -3.46
C ALA A 88 -7.67 -2.39 -4.72
N GLY A 89 -6.47 -2.79 -5.15
CA GLY A 89 -6.28 -3.81 -6.18
C GLY A 89 -6.40 -5.24 -5.65
N THR A 90 -6.34 -6.21 -6.57
CA THR A 90 -6.28 -7.64 -6.27
C THR A 90 -4.98 -8.22 -6.79
N TYR A 91 -4.32 -9.07 -6.01
CA TYR A 91 -3.12 -9.77 -6.46
C TYR A 91 -3.48 -11.06 -7.18
N SER A 92 -2.83 -11.32 -8.31
CA SER A 92 -2.84 -12.60 -9.01
C SER A 92 -1.51 -13.28 -8.77
N ILE A 93 -1.54 -14.48 -8.20
CA ILE A 93 -0.35 -15.28 -7.88
C ILE A 93 0.34 -15.72 -9.17
N ASN A 94 -0.42 -16.14 -10.19
CA ASN A 94 0.05 -16.78 -11.43
C ASN A 94 0.84 -18.08 -11.16
N ASP A 95 1.26 -18.78 -12.22
CA ASP A 95 2.10 -19.97 -12.09
C ASP A 95 3.50 -19.65 -11.53
N LEU A 96 4.24 -20.67 -11.10
CA LEU A 96 5.61 -20.51 -10.58
C LEU A 96 6.58 -19.84 -11.58
N GLY A 97 6.33 -20.00 -12.88
CA GLY A 97 7.14 -19.44 -13.96
C GLY A 97 6.85 -17.97 -14.28
N SER A 98 5.70 -17.45 -13.89
CA SER A 98 5.27 -16.08 -14.15
C SER A 98 5.29 -15.26 -12.86
N VAL A 99 5.70 -14.00 -12.93
CA VAL A 99 5.66 -13.10 -11.77
C VAL A 99 4.22 -12.87 -11.32
N PRO A 100 3.95 -12.71 -10.00
CA PRO A 100 2.65 -12.28 -9.53
C PRO A 100 2.36 -10.85 -10.00
N THR A 101 1.10 -10.53 -10.22
CA THR A 101 0.66 -9.24 -10.76
C THR A 101 -0.43 -8.62 -9.90
N CYS A 102 -0.62 -7.30 -10.00
CA CYS A 102 -1.71 -6.59 -9.34
C CYS A 102 -2.71 -6.09 -10.39
N SER A 103 -4.01 -6.03 -10.08
CA SER A 103 -4.99 -5.46 -11.02
C SER A 103 -4.75 -3.97 -11.33
N LEU A 104 -4.00 -3.28 -10.47
CA LEU A 104 -3.66 -1.86 -10.60
C LEU A 104 -2.21 -1.62 -11.07
N ALA A 105 -1.40 -2.67 -11.22
CA ALA A 105 -0.06 -2.60 -11.79
C ALA A 105 0.41 -3.96 -12.30
N GLY A 106 1.03 -3.99 -13.48
CA GLY A 106 1.37 -5.21 -14.22
C GLY A 106 2.46 -6.09 -13.60
N GLY A 107 3.13 -5.70 -12.50
CA GLY A 107 4.16 -6.51 -11.84
C GLY A 107 4.98 -5.81 -10.76
N PRO A 108 5.98 -6.50 -10.18
CA PRO A 108 6.93 -5.88 -9.25
C PRO A 108 7.72 -4.77 -9.96
N GLY A 109 7.69 -3.55 -9.44
CA GLY A 109 8.45 -2.40 -9.97
C GLY A 109 7.74 -1.53 -11.03
N ASP A 110 6.53 -1.86 -11.46
CA ASP A 110 5.76 -1.05 -12.43
C ASP A 110 4.63 -0.21 -11.80
N HIS A 111 4.68 -0.04 -10.48
CA HIS A 111 3.75 0.77 -9.70
C HIS A 111 3.94 2.29 -9.91
N GLU A 112 3.72 2.76 -11.13
CA GLU A 112 3.47 4.18 -11.40
C GLU A 112 1.94 4.38 -11.33
N LEU A 113 1.44 4.78 -10.16
CA LEU A 113 0.07 5.29 -10.05
C LEU A 113 0.04 6.64 -10.78
N GLN A 114 -0.44 6.63 -12.03
CA GLN A 114 -0.75 7.87 -12.77
C GLN A 114 -1.91 8.62 -12.13
#